data_AF-A0A4V1TIF6-F1
#
_entry.id   AF-A0A4V1TIF6-F1
#
_cell.length_a   1.000
_cell.length_b   1.000
_cell.length_c   1.000
_cell.angle_alpha   90.00
_cell.angle_beta   90.00
_cell.angle_gamma   90.00
#
_symmetry.space_group_name_H-M   'P 1'
#
loop_
_entity.id
_entity.type
_entity.pdbx_description
1 polymer ?
#
loop_
_entity_poly.entity_id
_entity_poly.type
_entity_poly.pdbx_seq_one_letter_code
_entity_poly.pdbx_strand_id
1 'polypeptide(L)'
;MSDDFELQRGSGNVFADFGHPRAEAEQLKARLAAQIIHLLDERGLTVRQAEAATGTAAADFSRIRRAKLDRFSIERLMTVLGKFDQRVEIDVTFPPSRAA
;
A
#
# COMPACT_ATOMS: atom_id res chain seq x y z
N MET A 1 14.26 -36.38 4.34
CA MET A 1 13.42 -35.66 5.30
C MET A 1 12.15 -35.31 4.54
N SER A 2 11.02 -35.91 4.90
CA SER A 2 9.70 -35.46 4.43
C SER A 2 9.29 -34.38 5.41
N ASP A 3 9.51 -33.13 5.05
CA ASP A 3 8.97 -32.05 5.87
C ASP A 3 7.48 -31.96 5.57
N ASP A 4 6.67 -32.49 6.49
CA ASP A 4 5.22 -32.37 6.48
C ASP A 4 4.85 -30.93 6.86
N PHE A 5 4.83 -30.03 5.87
CA PHE A 5 4.33 -28.68 6.05
C PHE A 5 2.81 -28.63 5.90
N GLU A 6 2.12 -28.18 6.95
CA GLU A 6 0.70 -27.87 6.89
C GLU A 6 0.47 -26.57 6.10
N LEU A 7 -0.38 -26.62 5.08
CA LEU A 7 -0.78 -25.45 4.31
C LEU A 7 -1.94 -24.73 5.00
N GLN A 8 -1.71 -23.51 5.48
CA GLN A 8 -2.75 -22.66 6.05
C GLN A 8 -3.22 -21.60 5.05
N ARG A 9 -4.54 -21.41 4.95
CA ARG A 9 -5.13 -20.35 4.14
C ARG A 9 -5.01 -19.00 4.85
N GLY A 10 -4.30 -18.05 4.24
CA GLY A 10 -4.19 -16.69 4.78
C GLY A 10 -5.54 -15.95 4.81
N SER A 11 -5.67 -14.99 5.73
CA SER A 11 -6.87 -14.16 5.88
C SER A 11 -7.09 -13.18 4.73
N GLY A 12 -6.08 -12.99 3.89
CA GLY A 12 -6.01 -11.92 2.90
C GLY A 12 -5.29 -10.67 3.43
N ASN A 13 -5.06 -10.59 4.74
CA ASN A 13 -4.18 -9.60 5.37
C ASN A 13 -2.93 -10.30 5.93
N VAL A 14 -1.86 -10.34 5.13
CA VAL A 14 -0.59 -10.96 5.53
C VAL A 14 -0.03 -10.35 6.82
N PHE A 15 -0.24 -9.06 7.07
CA PHE A 15 0.22 -8.43 8.30
C PHE A 15 -0.55 -8.96 9.52
N ALA A 16 -1.83 -9.26 9.38
CA ALA A 16 -2.63 -9.85 10.45
C ALA A 16 -2.23 -11.31 10.67
N ASP A 17 -2.00 -12.06 9.59
CA ASP A 17 -1.56 -13.46 9.64
C ASP A 17 -0.24 -13.61 10.42
N PHE A 18 0.66 -12.62 10.34
CA PHE A 18 1.92 -12.56 11.09
C PHE A 18 1.84 -11.76 12.41
N GLY A 19 0.65 -11.37 12.88
CA GLY A 19 0.46 -10.75 14.18
C GLY A 19 0.99 -9.32 14.30
N HIS A 20 1.09 -8.57 13.20
CA HIS A 20 1.52 -7.17 13.26
C HIS A 20 0.48 -6.30 14.00
N PRO A 21 0.92 -5.44 14.94
CA PRO A 21 0.02 -4.65 15.78
C PRO A 21 -0.79 -3.59 15.02
N ARG A 22 -0.37 -3.26 13.79
CA ARG A 22 -1.03 -2.27 12.93
C ARG A 22 -1.41 -2.89 11.58
N ALA A 23 -1.78 -4.18 11.59
CA ALA A 23 -2.01 -4.97 10.38
C ALA A 23 -2.89 -4.28 9.34
N GLU A 24 -4.03 -3.71 9.75
CA GLU A 24 -4.95 -3.00 8.85
C GLU A 24 -4.29 -1.77 8.19
N ALA A 25 -3.57 -0.96 8.97
CA ALA A 25 -2.91 0.23 8.47
C ALA A 25 -1.73 -0.12 7.55
N GLU A 26 -0.97 -1.17 7.87
CA GLU A 26 0.11 -1.68 7.01
C GLU A 26 -0.43 -2.24 5.71
N GLN A 27 -1.54 -2.99 5.75
CA GLN A 27 -2.19 -3.50 4.56
C GLN A 27 -2.70 -2.37 3.66
N LEU A 28 -3.36 -1.35 4.24
CA LEU A 28 -3.84 -0.21 3.47
C LEU A 28 -2.68 0.54 2.81
N LYS A 29 -1.59 0.80 3.54
CA LYS A 29 -0.37 1.41 2.98
C LYS A 29 0.19 0.57 1.83
N ALA A 30 0.28 -0.75 2.00
CA ALA A 30 0.79 -1.65 0.97
C ALA A 30 -0.09 -1.63 -0.30
N ARG A 31 -1.42 -1.62 -0.16
CA ARG A 31 -2.35 -1.55 -1.30
C ARG A 31 -2.24 -0.22 -2.05
N LEU A 32 -2.17 0.91 -1.34
CA LEU A 32 -1.98 2.22 -1.95
C LEU A 32 -0.63 2.32 -2.68
N ALA A 33 0.44 1.82 -2.05
CA ALA A 33 1.77 1.77 -2.66
C ALA A 33 1.78 0.88 -3.90
N ALA A 34 1.14 -0.29 -3.86
CA ALA A 34 1.01 -1.18 -5.01
C ALA A 34 0.29 -0.49 -6.17
N GLN A 35 -0.77 0.28 -5.91
CA GLN A 35 -1.44 1.06 -6.95
C GLN A 35 -0.53 2.13 -7.56
N ILE A 36 0.29 2.81 -6.75
CA ILE A 36 1.28 3.78 -7.27
C ILE A 36 2.29 3.06 -8.17
N ILE A 37 2.84 1.92 -7.72
CA ILE A 37 3.80 1.13 -8.51
C ILE A 37 3.17 0.70 -9.83
N HIS A 38 1.93 0.20 -9.78
CA HIS A 38 1.19 -0.19 -10.97
C HIS A 38 1.06 0.95 -11.99
N LEU A 39 0.70 2.16 -11.55
CA LEU A 39 0.62 3.34 -12.44
C LEU A 39 1.97 3.73 -13.04
N LEU A 40 3.05 3.62 -12.25
CA LEU A 40 4.40 3.86 -12.75
C LEU A 40 4.78 2.86 -13.83
N ASP A 41 4.45 1.59 -13.65
CA ASP A 41 4.75 0.51 -14.59
C ASP A 41 3.89 0.61 -15.85
N GLU A 42 2.59 0.80 -15.70
CA GLU A 42 1.62 0.96 -16.80
C GLU A 42 2.00 2.12 -17.72
N ARG A 43 2.42 3.26 -17.15
CA ARG A 43 2.85 4.45 -17.89
C ARG A 43 4.33 4.42 -18.30
N GLY A 44 5.08 3.37 -17.97
CA GLY A 44 6.51 3.26 -18.27
C GLY A 44 7.39 4.35 -17.64
N LEU A 45 6.97 4.90 -16.49
CA LEU A 45 7.64 6.04 -15.86
C LEU A 45 8.82 5.60 -15.01
N THR A 46 9.98 6.19 -15.32
CA THR A 46 11.11 6.23 -14.38
C THR A 46 10.77 7.11 -13.17
N VAL A 47 11.51 6.93 -12.07
CA VAL A 47 11.32 7.76 -10.86
C VAL A 47 11.52 9.26 -11.12
N ARG A 48 12.37 9.64 -12.08
CA ARG A 48 12.61 11.05 -12.47
C ARG A 48 11.48 11.61 -13.32
N GLN A 49 10.92 10.81 -14.23
CA GLN A 49 9.74 11.22 -14.99
C GLN A 49 8.52 11.36 -14.08
N ALA A 50 8.35 10.45 -13.12
CA ALA A 50 7.30 10.54 -12.11
C ALA A 50 7.44 11.79 -11.23
N GLU A 51 8.67 12.14 -10.85
CA GLU A 51 8.98 13.39 -10.15
C GLU A 51 8.60 14.62 -10.99
N ALA A 52 8.99 14.65 -12.27
CA ALA A 52 8.62 15.75 -13.16
C ALA A 52 7.10 15.87 -13.37
N ALA A 53 6.39 14.74 -13.44
CA ALA A 53 4.94 14.72 -13.67
C ALA A 53 4.12 15.10 -12.44
N THR A 54 4.60 14.78 -11.22
CA THR A 54 3.80 14.90 -9.99
C THR A 54 4.35 15.91 -8.98
N GLY A 55 5.59 16.37 -9.16
CA GLY A 55 6.33 17.16 -8.17
C GLY A 55 6.64 16.39 -6.87
N THR A 56 6.40 15.08 -6.81
CA THR A 56 6.80 14.23 -5.69
C THR A 56 8.25 13.81 -5.86
N ALA A 57 9.06 13.89 -4.81
CA ALA A 57 10.49 13.62 -4.90
C ALA A 57 10.79 12.22 -5.47
N ALA A 58 11.76 12.13 -6.39
CA ALA A 58 12.15 10.84 -6.98
C ALA A 58 12.59 9.80 -5.92
N ALA A 59 13.17 10.26 -4.82
CA ALA A 59 13.54 9.43 -3.69
C ALA A 59 12.32 8.73 -3.04
N ASP A 60 11.15 9.37 -3.03
CA ASP A 60 9.93 8.77 -2.50
C ASP A 60 9.42 7.67 -3.40
N PHE A 61 9.36 7.89 -4.72
CA PHE A 61 9.03 6.83 -5.68
C PHE A 61 9.99 5.65 -5.57
N SER A 62 11.27 5.91 -5.33
CA SER A 62 12.28 4.88 -5.09
C SER A 62 12.02 4.07 -3.81
N ARG A 63 11.47 4.68 -2.75
CA ARG A 63 11.08 3.96 -1.52
C ARG A 63 9.80 3.17 -1.72
N ILE A 64 8.80 3.76 -2.37
CA ILE A 64 7.53 3.12 -2.70
C ILE A 64 7.76 1.86 -3.52
N ARG A 65 8.56 1.92 -4.61
CA ARG A 65 8.93 0.74 -5.42
C ARG A 65 9.62 -0.38 -4.64
N ARG A 66 10.29 -0.05 -3.53
CA ARG A 66 10.96 -1.02 -2.65
C ARG A 66 10.11 -1.43 -1.45
N ALA A 67 8.82 -1.07 -1.43
CA ALA A 67 7.91 -1.28 -0.30
C ALA A 67 8.44 -0.77 1.05
N LYS A 68 9.30 0.27 1.04
CA LYS A 68 9.80 0.92 2.27
C LYS A 68 8.82 1.99 2.73
N LEU A 69 7.73 1.54 3.36
CA LEU A 69 6.54 2.36 3.65
C LEU A 69 6.49 2.91 5.08
N ASP A 70 7.46 2.56 5.92
CA ASP A 70 7.56 2.93 7.34
C ASP A 70 7.50 4.44 7.60
N ARG A 71 7.92 5.25 6.63
CA ARG A 71 7.89 6.73 6.71
C ARG A 71 6.70 7.38 5.99
N PHE A 72 5.85 6.59 5.36
CA PHE A 72 4.70 7.09 4.61
C PHE A 72 3.44 6.99 5.46
N SER A 73 2.72 8.10 5.59
CA SER A 73 1.34 8.07 6.03
C SER A 73 0.43 7.61 4.89
N ILE A 74 -0.76 7.11 5.24
CA ILE A 74 -1.82 6.80 4.27
C ILE A 74 -2.16 8.05 3.44
N GLU A 75 -2.34 9.20 4.11
CA GLU A 75 -2.59 10.48 3.47
C GLU A 75 -1.54 10.81 2.41
N ARG A 76 -0.24 10.66 2.72
CA ARG A 76 0.84 10.95 1.77
C ARG A 76 0.77 10.04 0.54
N LEU A 77 0.46 8.76 0.70
CA LEU A 77 0.28 7.84 -0.43
C LEU A 77 -0.94 8.23 -1.27
N MET A 78 -2.04 8.62 -0.64
CA MET A 78 -3.22 9.12 -1.35
C MET A 78 -2.93 10.41 -2.12
N THR A 79 -2.18 11.36 -1.53
CA THR A 79 -1.76 12.58 -2.23
C THR A 79 -0.94 12.25 -3.48
N VAL A 80 -0.06 11.26 -3.42
CA VAL A 80 0.71 10.81 -4.59
C VAL A 80 -0.20 10.22 -5.66
N LEU A 81 -1.20 9.41 -5.30
CA LEU A 81 -2.20 8.89 -6.25
C LEU A 81 -3.01 10.03 -6.89
N GLY A 82 -3.46 11.00 -6.10
CA GLY A 82 -4.19 12.17 -6.61
C GLY A 82 -3.39 12.98 -7.63
N LYS A 83 -2.06 13.05 -7.48
CA LYS A 83 -1.15 13.71 -8.45
C LYS A 83 -0.98 12.94 -9.77
N PHE A 84 -1.45 11.70 -9.85
CA PHE A 84 -1.55 10.94 -11.11
C PHE A 84 -2.95 11.03 -11.74
N ASP A 85 -3.76 11.98 -11.31
CA ASP A 85 -5.18 12.15 -11.67
C ASP A 85 -6.03 10.92 -11.32
N GLN A 86 -5.58 10.11 -10.36
CA GLN A 86 -6.37 9.00 -9.84
C GLN A 86 -7.33 9.49 -8.77
N ARG A 87 -8.60 9.11 -8.93
CA ARG A 87 -9.63 9.32 -7.92
C ARG A 87 -9.55 8.19 -6.91
N VAL A 88 -9.19 8.53 -5.67
CA VAL A 88 -9.22 7.60 -4.55
C VAL A 88 -10.56 7.75 -3.83
N GLU A 89 -11.34 6.68 -3.77
CA GLU A 89 -12.57 6.62 -2.98
C GLU A 89 -12.31 5.85 -1.69
N ILE A 90 -12.82 6.36 -0.57
CA ILE A 90 -12.74 5.72 0.74
C ILE A 90 -14.15 5.54 1.27
N ASP A 91 -14.53 4.29 1.45
CA ASP A 91 -15.73 3.91 2.18
C ASP A 91 -15.36 3.61 3.63
N VAL A 92 -15.92 4.39 4.56
CA VAL A 92 -15.77 4.16 5.99
C VAL A 92 -17.10 3.64 6.54
N THR A 93 -17.08 2.41 7.06
CA THR A 93 -18.27 1.78 7.67
C THR A 93 -18.04 1.63 9.17
N PHE A 94 -19.03 2.03 9.96
CA PHE A 94 -19.04 1.85 11.41
C PHE A 94 -20.08 0.78 11.76
N PRO A 95 -19.74 -0.52 11.73
CA PRO A 95 -20.66 -1.54 12.19
C PRO A 95 -20.94 -1.33 13.69
N PRO A 96 -22.17 -1.62 14.17
CA PRO A 96 -22.49 -1.52 15.58
C PRO A 96 -21.51 -2.38 16.38
N SER A 97 -20.97 -1.81 17.46
CA SER A 97 -20.27 -2.58 18.48
C SER A 97 -21.18 -3.75 18.86
N ARG A 98 -20.70 -5.00 18.79
CA ARG A 98 -21.37 -6.08 19.52
C ARG A 98 -21.36 -5.65 20.98
N ALA A 99 -22.47 -5.11 21.47
CA ALA A 99 -22.70 -4.96 22.88
C ALA A 99 -22.61 -6.37 23.47
N ALA A 100 -21.69 -6.53 24.43
CA ALA A 100 -21.59 -7.74 25.23
C ALA A 100 -22.85 -7.91 26.07
#